data_AF-A0A3N5G337-F1
#
_entry.id   AF-A0A3N5G337-F1
#
_cell.length_a   1.000
_cell.length_b   1.000
_cell.length_c   1.000
_cell.angle_alpha   90.00
_cell.angle_beta   90.00
_cell.angle_gamma   90.00
#
_symmetry.space_group_name_H-M   'P 1'
#
loop_
_entity.id
_entity.type
_entity.pdbx_description
1 polymer ?
#
loop_
_entity_poly.entity_id
_entity_poly.type
_entity_poly.pdbx_seq_one_letter_code
_entity_poly.pdbx_strand_id
1 'polypeptide(L)'
;MRNGYPLVELHRHLDGNVRIETVLDLARRHGIPLPAWDVEGLRPHVQITEREPSLVHFIAKFALLRRVMVDYDAVRRIVRENLEDAAREGIDAIELRFSPYFMAEEHGLDTFGVVEAACDAL
;
A
#
# COMPACT_ATOMS: atom_id res chain seq x y z
N MET A 1 -3.95 -22.26 18.32
CA MET A 1 -5.39 -21.97 18.16
C MET A 1 -5.69 -20.70 18.92
N ARG A 2 -6.45 -19.76 18.35
CA ARG A 2 -6.99 -18.64 19.12
C ARG A 2 -8.03 -19.20 20.08
N ASN A 3 -8.04 -18.80 21.34
CA ASN A 3 -8.96 -19.28 22.38
C ASN A 3 -10.40 -18.75 22.18
N GLY A 4 -10.92 -18.78 20.95
CA GLY A 4 -12.24 -18.25 20.59
C GLY A 4 -12.33 -16.73 20.48
N TYR A 5 -11.23 -15.99 20.63
CA TYR A 5 -11.21 -14.53 20.49
C TYR A 5 -10.99 -14.08 19.03
N PRO A 6 -11.66 -13.02 18.57
CA PRO A 6 -11.39 -12.41 17.27
C PRO A 6 -10.00 -11.78 17.25
N LEU A 7 -9.27 -11.90 16.13
CA LEU A 7 -8.10 -11.10 15.83
C LEU A 7 -8.54 -9.82 15.16
N VAL A 8 -8.14 -8.70 15.75
CA VAL A 8 -8.53 -7.36 15.30
C VAL A 8 -7.28 -6.55 14.99
N GLU A 9 -7.28 -5.85 13.86
CA GLU A 9 -6.22 -4.92 13.48
C GLU A 9 -6.79 -3.51 13.29
N LEU A 10 -6.48 -2.62 14.24
CA LEU A 10 -7.03 -1.26 14.27
C LEU A 10 -6.08 -0.19 13.69
N HIS A 11 -4.85 -0.59 13.38
CA HIS A 11 -3.81 0.31 12.89
C HIS A 11 -3.06 -0.35 11.72
N ARG A 12 -3.72 -0.40 10.56
CA ARG A 12 -3.07 -0.81 9.30
C ARG A 12 -3.14 0.32 8.28
N HIS A 13 -1.98 0.76 7.82
CA HIS A 13 -1.87 1.76 6.76
C HIS A 13 -2.06 1.08 5.40
N LEU A 14 -3.18 1.34 4.75
CA LEU A 14 -3.47 0.83 3.41
C LEU A 14 -2.47 1.35 2.36
N ASP A 15 -2.13 2.64 2.45
CA ASP A 15 -1.15 3.33 1.62
C ASP A 15 0.32 2.96 1.94
N GLY A 16 0.54 2.20 3.01
CA GLY A 16 1.82 1.59 3.38
C GLY A 16 1.91 0.09 3.14
N ASN A 17 0.81 -0.56 2.74
CA ASN A 17 0.72 -2.01 2.62
C ASN A 17 0.40 -2.39 1.16
N VAL A 18 1.38 -2.21 0.29
CA VAL A 18 1.30 -2.54 -1.15
C VAL A 18 2.25 -3.69 -1.44
N ARG A 19 1.76 -4.75 -2.08
CA ARG A 19 2.58 -5.90 -2.48
C ARG A 19 3.68 -5.45 -3.44
N ILE A 20 4.88 -6.01 -3.32
CA ILE A 20 6.03 -5.67 -4.19
C ILE A 20 5.70 -6.01 -5.65
N GLU A 21 4.99 -7.11 -5.87
CA GLU A 21 4.50 -7.56 -7.18
C GLU A 21 3.54 -6.54 -7.80
N THR A 22 2.72 -5.89 -6.97
CA THR A 22 1.79 -4.83 -7.40
C THR A 22 2.52 -3.55 -7.76
N VAL A 23 3.56 -3.18 -7.00
CA VAL A 23 4.46 -2.08 -7.37
C VAL A 23 5.09 -2.35 -8.74
N LEU A 24 5.64 -3.54 -8.95
CA LEU A 24 6.25 -3.95 -10.22
C LEU A 24 5.25 -3.92 -11.38
N ASP A 25 4.06 -4.47 -11.21
CA ASP A 25 3.05 -4.55 -12.27
C ASP A 25 2.49 -3.17 -12.64
N LEU A 26 2.12 -2.35 -11.66
CA LEU A 26 1.65 -0.98 -11.91
C LEU A 26 2.75 -0.13 -12.56
N ALA A 27 3.99 -0.26 -12.09
CA ALA A 27 5.10 0.47 -12.71
C ALA A 27 5.31 0.08 -14.18
N ARG A 28 5.20 -1.21 -14.54
CA ARG A 28 5.29 -1.66 -15.94
C ARG A 28 4.16 -1.07 -16.80
N ARG A 29 2.92 -1.14 -16.31
CA ARG A 29 1.74 -0.68 -17.06
C ARG A 29 1.76 0.82 -17.33
N HIS A 30 2.26 1.60 -16.38
CA HIS A 30 2.24 3.05 -16.43
C HIS A 30 3.60 3.68 -16.78
N GLY A 31 4.61 2.86 -17.12
CA GLY A 31 5.93 3.36 -17.51
C GLY A 31 6.70 4.07 -16.40
N ILE A 32 6.47 3.71 -15.13
CA ILE A 32 7.12 4.33 -13.97
C ILE A 32 8.51 3.71 -13.79
N PRO A 33 9.62 4.48 -13.83
CA PRO A 33 10.95 3.90 -13.65
C PRO A 33 11.16 3.44 -12.21
N LEU A 34 11.61 2.19 -12.06
CA LEU A 34 11.97 1.56 -10.79
C LEU A 34 13.48 1.27 -10.73
N PRO A 35 14.08 1.20 -9.52
CA PRO A 35 15.49 0.84 -9.35
C PRO A 35 15.78 -0.64 -9.65
N ALA A 36 14.73 -1.49 -9.70
CA ALA A 36 14.81 -2.90 -10.04
C ALA A 36 13.47 -3.39 -10.61
N TRP A 37 13.49 -4.52 -11.32
CA TRP A 37 12.32 -5.08 -12.02
C TRP A 37 11.96 -6.52 -11.58
N ASP A 38 12.47 -6.94 -10.45
CA ASP A 38 12.16 -8.18 -9.77
C ASP A 38 11.95 -7.94 -8.27
N VAL A 39 11.34 -8.90 -7.59
CA VAL A 39 10.92 -8.73 -6.19
C VAL A 39 12.12 -8.52 -5.27
N GLU A 40 13.20 -9.29 -5.44
CA GLU A 40 14.36 -9.23 -4.55
C GLU A 40 15.18 -7.95 -4.76
N GLY A 41 15.34 -7.51 -6.01
CA GLY A 41 15.98 -6.24 -6.33
C GLY A 41 15.18 -5.04 -5.83
N LEU A 42 13.83 -5.12 -5.83
CA LEU A 42 12.98 -4.00 -5.39
C LEU A 42 12.81 -3.93 -3.88
N ARG A 43 12.82 -5.08 -3.19
CA ARG A 43 12.63 -5.21 -1.74
C ARG A 43 13.38 -4.17 -0.90
N PRO A 44 14.70 -3.92 -1.06
CA PRO A 44 15.41 -2.94 -0.23
C PRO A 44 14.92 -1.49 -0.43
N HIS A 45 14.17 -1.19 -1.49
CA HIS A 45 13.67 0.16 -1.78
C HIS A 45 12.26 0.42 -1.20
N VAL A 46 11.49 -0.64 -0.93
CA VAL A 46 10.09 -0.54 -0.48
C VAL A 46 9.84 -1.18 0.89
N GLN A 47 10.79 -1.98 1.37
CA GLN A 47 10.71 -2.66 2.66
C GLN A 47 11.89 -2.21 3.54
N ILE A 48 11.63 -2.14 4.85
CA ILE A 48 12.66 -1.94 5.86
C ILE A 48 13.42 -3.26 6.03
N THR A 49 14.69 -3.29 5.61
CA THR A 49 15.59 -4.44 5.76
C THR A 49 16.54 -4.29 6.94
N GLU A 50 16.78 -3.05 7.38
CA GLU A 50 17.64 -2.70 8.51
C GLU A 50 16.96 -1.61 9.35
N ARG A 51 17.41 -1.42 10.59
CA ARG A 51 16.84 -0.39 11.47
C ARG A 51 17.13 1.01 10.92
N GLU A 52 16.08 1.78 10.66
CA GLU A 52 16.22 3.17 10.24
C GLU A 52 16.56 4.10 11.42
N PRO A 53 17.37 5.16 11.21
CA PRO A 53 17.83 6.05 12.28
C PRO A 53 16.75 7.02 12.78
N SER A 54 15.67 7.22 12.03
CA SER A 54 14.53 8.03 12.47
C SER A 54 13.25 7.69 11.71
N LEU A 55 12.11 8.19 12.22
CA LEU A 55 10.81 8.07 11.56
C LEU A 55 10.82 8.65 10.13
N VAL A 56 11.53 9.75 9.91
CA VAL A 56 11.60 10.38 8.58
C VAL A 56 12.30 9.46 7.56
N HIS A 57 13.33 8.73 7.99
CA HIS A 57 14.00 7.75 7.13
C HIS A 57 13.11 6.54 6.83
N PHE A 58 12.33 6.08 7.82
CA PHE A 58 11.30 5.05 7.60
C PHE A 58 10.25 5.50 6.57
N ILE A 59 9.74 6.72 6.72
CA ILE A 59 8.72 7.29 5.80
C ILE A 59 9.26 7.43 4.38
N ALA A 60 10.57 7.65 4.19
CA ALA A 60 11.18 7.80 2.86
C ALA A 60 10.96 6.57 1.95
N LYS A 61 10.78 5.36 2.50
CA LYS A 61 10.46 4.15 1.71
C LYS A 61 9.12 4.24 0.99
N PHE A 62 8.18 5.01 1.53
CA PHE A 62 6.85 5.16 0.95
C PHE A 62 6.88 6.00 -0.33
N ALA A 63 7.97 6.71 -0.62
CA ALA A 63 8.11 7.50 -1.84
C ALA A 63 7.88 6.65 -3.09
N LEU A 64 8.39 5.41 -3.13
CA LEU A 64 8.19 4.52 -4.27
C LEU A 64 6.77 3.94 -4.32
N LEU A 65 6.16 3.70 -3.15
CA LEU A 65 4.78 3.21 -3.06
C LEU A 65 3.79 4.24 -3.62
N ARG A 66 4.00 5.53 -3.30
CA ARG A 66 3.19 6.62 -3.86
C ARG A 66 3.23 6.68 -5.38
N ARG A 67 4.41 6.42 -5.97
CA ARG A 67 4.60 6.52 -7.41
C ARG A 67 3.70 5.57 -8.20
N VAL A 68 3.29 4.45 -7.61
CA VAL A 68 2.40 3.48 -8.27
C VAL A 68 0.91 3.71 -7.99
N MET A 69 0.55 4.66 -7.12
CA MET A 69 -0.84 5.10 -6.90
C MET A 69 -1.27 6.09 -8.00
N VAL A 70 -1.16 5.63 -9.24
CA VAL A 70 -1.18 6.46 -10.47
C VAL A 70 -2.57 6.91 -10.89
N ASP A 71 -3.59 6.13 -10.57
CA ASP A 71 -4.99 6.41 -10.89
C ASP A 71 -5.93 5.71 -9.90
N TYR A 72 -7.23 5.95 -10.06
CA TYR A 72 -8.26 5.39 -9.20
C TYR A 72 -8.37 3.85 -9.29
N ASP A 73 -7.96 3.24 -10.41
CA ASP A 73 -7.98 1.79 -10.55
C ASP A 73 -6.82 1.14 -9.79
N ALA A 74 -5.66 1.77 -9.76
CA ALA A 74 -4.55 1.41 -8.88
C ALA A 74 -4.96 1.49 -7.40
N VAL A 75 -5.66 2.55 -7.00
CA VAL A 75 -6.21 2.69 -5.63
C VAL A 75 -7.17 1.54 -5.30
N ARG A 76 -8.18 1.29 -6.14
CA ARG A 76 -9.14 0.20 -5.97
C ARG A 76 -8.46 -1.17 -5.86
N ARG A 77 -7.43 -1.41 -6.67
CA ARG A 77 -6.64 -2.64 -6.60
C ARG A 77 -5.94 -2.79 -5.26
N ILE A 78 -5.22 -1.75 -4.82
CA ILE A 78 -4.47 -1.78 -3.56
C ILE A 78 -5.42 -2.07 -2.38
N VAL A 79 -6.61 -1.50 -2.38
CA VAL A 79 -7.65 -1.76 -1.35
C VAL A 79 -8.06 -3.23 -1.35
N ARG A 80 -8.43 -3.79 -2.50
CA ARG A 80 -8.82 -5.21 -2.60
C ARG A 80 -7.70 -6.13 -2.13
N GLU A 81 -6.47 -5.85 -2.53
CA GLU A 81 -5.31 -6.65 -2.13
C GLU A 81 -5.04 -6.58 -0.61
N ASN A 82 -5.27 -5.42 0.02
CA ASN A 82 -5.21 -5.27 1.48
C ASN A 82 -6.24 -6.17 2.18
N LEU A 83 -7.47 -6.22 1.69
CA LEU A 83 -8.54 -7.06 2.26
C LEU A 83 -8.26 -8.55 2.06
N GLU A 84 -7.78 -8.93 0.87
CA GLU A 84 -7.34 -10.30 0.59
C GLU A 84 -6.23 -10.74 1.55
N ASP A 85 -5.26 -9.88 1.82
CA ASP A 85 -4.14 -10.20 2.71
C ASP A 85 -4.59 -10.27 4.16
N ALA A 86 -5.44 -9.34 4.62
CA ALA A 86 -6.04 -9.41 5.94
C ALA A 86 -6.84 -10.71 6.14
N ALA A 87 -7.60 -11.15 5.15
CA ALA A 87 -8.32 -12.42 5.19
C ALA A 87 -7.37 -13.63 5.24
N ARG A 88 -6.27 -13.63 4.46
CA ARG A 88 -5.24 -14.70 4.48
C ARG A 88 -4.48 -14.78 5.80
N GLU A 89 -4.25 -13.63 6.43
CA GLU A 89 -3.69 -13.52 7.79
C GLU A 89 -4.68 -13.96 8.87
N GLY A 90 -5.95 -14.17 8.49
CA GLY A 90 -7.04 -14.58 9.36
C GLY A 90 -7.51 -13.46 10.27
N ILE A 91 -7.45 -12.20 9.85
CA ILE A 91 -7.96 -11.07 10.62
C ILE A 91 -9.49 -11.09 10.55
N ASP A 92 -10.14 -11.04 11.72
CA ASP A 92 -11.59 -11.13 11.85
C ASP A 92 -12.26 -9.74 11.73
N ALA A 93 -11.55 -8.67 12.11
CA ALA A 93 -11.99 -7.29 11.95
C ALA A 93 -10.80 -6.35 11.71
N ILE A 94 -10.95 -5.41 10.78
CA ILE A 94 -9.88 -4.51 10.36
C ILE A 94 -10.36 -3.06 10.23
N GLU A 95 -9.53 -2.11 10.68
CA GLU A 95 -9.64 -0.69 10.37
C GLU A 95 -8.46 -0.27 9.49
N LEU A 96 -8.73 -0.13 8.19
CA LEU A 96 -7.78 0.39 7.22
C LEU A 96 -7.77 1.92 7.28
N ARG A 97 -6.60 2.49 7.55
CA ARG A 97 -6.38 3.94 7.46
C ARG A 97 -5.51 4.29 6.26
N PHE A 98 -5.76 5.44 5.67
CA PHE A 98 -4.99 5.96 4.55
C PHE A 98 -5.04 7.50 4.54
N SER A 99 -4.09 8.12 3.85
CA SER A 99 -4.07 9.55 3.61
C SER A 99 -4.38 9.85 2.14
N PRO A 100 -5.60 10.32 1.82
CA PRO A 100 -5.97 10.62 0.42
C PRO A 100 -5.02 11.61 -0.24
N TYR A 101 -4.57 12.64 0.51
CA TYR A 101 -3.59 13.60 0.02
C TYR A 101 -2.25 12.94 -0.31
N PHE A 102 -1.76 12.05 0.57
CA PHE A 102 -0.51 11.34 0.34
C PHE A 102 -0.56 10.46 -0.92
N MET A 103 -1.68 9.79 -1.16
CA MET A 103 -1.89 8.95 -2.34
C MET A 103 -2.06 9.77 -3.62
N ALA A 104 -2.66 10.96 -3.51
CA ALA A 104 -2.98 11.82 -4.65
C ALA A 104 -1.79 12.69 -5.13
N GLU A 105 -0.89 13.08 -4.23
CA GLU A 105 0.10 14.14 -4.45
C GLU A 105 0.99 13.91 -5.69
N GLU A 106 1.48 12.70 -5.91
CA GLU A 106 2.45 12.40 -6.97
C GLU A 106 1.87 12.60 -8.39
N HIS A 107 0.60 12.25 -8.58
CA HIS A 107 -0.07 12.26 -9.88
C HIS A 107 -1.16 13.33 -10.00
N GLY A 108 -1.30 14.18 -8.97
CA GLY A 108 -2.29 15.26 -8.96
C GLY A 108 -3.74 14.76 -9.00
N LEU A 109 -4.03 13.61 -8.39
CA LEU A 109 -5.40 13.08 -8.32
C LEU A 109 -6.28 13.97 -7.44
N ASP A 110 -7.58 13.99 -7.71
CA ASP A 110 -8.54 14.57 -6.78
C ASP A 110 -8.65 13.69 -5.52
N THR A 111 -8.54 14.29 -4.35
CA THR A 111 -8.54 13.59 -3.07
C THR A 111 -9.90 12.99 -2.73
N PHE A 112 -11.01 13.61 -3.15
CA PHE A 112 -12.34 13.00 -3.01
C PHE A 112 -12.47 11.77 -3.90
N GLY A 113 -11.97 11.83 -5.15
CA GLY A 113 -11.91 10.66 -6.03
C GLY A 113 -11.06 9.52 -5.46
N VAL A 114 -9.97 9.80 -4.75
CA VAL A 114 -9.20 8.77 -4.04
C VAL A 114 -10.01 8.12 -2.92
N VAL A 115 -10.76 8.91 -2.14
CA VAL A 115 -11.66 8.39 -1.10
C VAL A 115 -12.77 7.54 -1.71
N GLU A 116 -13.43 8.01 -2.77
CA GLU A 116 -14.47 7.27 -3.48
C GLU A 116 -13.93 5.94 -4.01
N ALA A 117 -12.77 5.96 -4.68
CA ALA A 117 -12.11 4.76 -5.19
C ALA A 117 -11.75 3.77 -4.07
N ALA A 118 -11.33 4.26 -2.90
CA ALA A 118 -11.07 3.41 -1.76
C ALA A 118 -12.35 2.77 -1.20
N CYS A 119 -13.43 3.56 -1.03
CA CYS A 119 -14.71 3.09 -0.54
C CYS A 119 -15.40 2.10 -1.49
N ASP A 120 -15.32 2.32 -2.80
CA ASP A 120 -15.88 1.41 -3.82
C ASP A 120 -15.28 0.01 -3.79
N ALA A 121 -14.06 -0.12 -3.25
CA ALA A 121 -13.30 -1.36 -3.25
C ALA A 121 -13.33 -2.12 -1.91
N LEU A 122 -14.03 -1.59 -0.90
CA LEU A 122 -14.34 -2.27 0.36
C LEU A 122 -15.45 -3.32 0.17
#